data_AF-A0A401HYU9-F1
#
_entry.id   AF-A0A401HYU9-F1
#
_cell.length_a   1.000
_cell.length_b   1.000
_cell.length_c   1.000
_cell.angle_alpha   90.00
_cell.angle_beta   90.00
_cell.angle_gamma   90.00
#
_symmetry.space_group_name_H-M   'P 1'
#
loop_
_entity.id
_entity.type
_entity.pdbx_description
1 polymer ?
#
loop_
_entity_poly.entity_id
_entity_poly.type
_entity_poly.pdbx_seq_one_letter_code
_entity_poly.pdbx_strand_id
1 'polypeptide(L)'
;MLDASECPPTFGVDPQLVQGHIAGGDIALRMAVEGCEDDGEAGRALVDQLGITSNDAVVGISASGTAAFVIEALQRARELGAVTISVVNNRHTRLEQVSDICIAPVVGPEAIAGSTRLKAGTAQKLVLNMLTTSTMIKLGKTYNNLMVDLKASNKKLYNRSLRIIMAAAEVEEQVAARYLKEADMDCKLAIMMIKSKLGPAEAAAALEACNGNLKQAIRICNQAI
;
A
#
# COMPACT_ATOMS: atom_id res chain seq x y z
N MET A 1 -9.82 4.11 -1.37
CA MET A 1 -9.91 4.93 -0.14
C MET A 1 -9.37 4.21 1.09
N LEU A 2 -10.08 3.21 1.63
CA LEU A 2 -9.72 2.59 2.91
C LEU A 2 -8.30 2.00 2.93
N ASP A 3 -7.95 1.21 1.90
CA ASP A 3 -6.64 0.57 1.80
C ASP A 3 -5.46 1.57 1.76
N ALA A 4 -5.62 2.67 1.00
CA ALA A 4 -4.65 3.76 0.95
C ALA A 4 -4.43 4.41 2.34
N SER A 5 -5.51 4.65 3.09
CA SER A 5 -5.42 5.26 4.43
C SER A 5 -4.72 4.40 5.46
N GLU A 6 -4.68 3.09 5.25
CA GLU A 6 -3.99 2.12 6.12
C GLU A 6 -2.49 2.05 5.80
N CYS A 7 -2.03 2.53 4.65
CA CYS A 7 -0.63 2.41 4.23
C CYS A 7 0.35 3.21 5.12
N PRO A 8 0.16 4.51 5.41
CA PRO A 8 1.08 5.27 6.26
C PRO A 8 1.26 4.69 7.67
N PRO A 9 0.20 4.38 8.44
CA PRO A 9 0.37 3.84 9.79
C PRO A 9 0.84 2.38 9.83
N THR A 10 0.74 1.64 8.72
CA THR A 10 1.16 0.23 8.61
C THR A 10 2.58 0.09 8.10
N PHE A 11 2.99 0.88 7.10
CA PHE A 11 4.27 0.71 6.41
C PHE A 11 5.20 1.92 6.55
N GLY A 12 4.81 2.95 7.32
CA GLY A 12 5.62 4.14 7.55
C GLY A 12 5.90 4.94 6.27
N VAL A 13 5.00 4.87 5.29
CA VAL A 13 5.15 5.53 3.99
C VAL A 13 4.45 6.88 3.95
N ASP A 14 4.92 7.75 3.05
CA ASP A 14 4.26 9.01 2.75
C ASP A 14 2.83 8.75 2.21
N PRO A 15 1.81 9.50 2.66
CA PRO A 15 0.44 9.41 2.12
C PRO A 15 0.34 9.60 0.60
N GLN A 16 1.30 10.27 -0.03
CA GLN A 16 1.34 10.45 -1.49
C GLN A 16 1.71 9.16 -2.24
N LEU A 17 2.33 8.18 -1.59
CA LEU A 17 2.76 6.94 -2.25
C LEU A 17 1.58 6.05 -2.66
N VAL A 18 0.52 6.01 -1.85
CA VAL A 18 -0.70 5.25 -2.14
C VAL A 18 -1.89 6.16 -1.90
N GLN A 19 -2.53 6.56 -2.99
CA GLN A 19 -3.64 7.51 -2.95
C GLN A 19 -4.95 6.81 -3.33
N GLY A 20 -6.04 7.25 -2.72
CA GLY A 20 -7.37 6.82 -3.09
C GLY A 20 -8.18 8.01 -3.58
N HIS A 21 -8.90 7.82 -4.68
CA HIS A 21 -9.85 8.79 -5.19
C HIS A 21 -11.20 8.12 -5.44
N ILE A 22 -12.27 8.91 -5.38
CA ILE A 22 -13.65 8.47 -5.56
C ILE A 22 -14.39 9.48 -6.43
N ALA A 23 -15.24 8.99 -7.34
CA ALA A 23 -16.11 9.85 -8.13
C ALA A 23 -17.02 10.68 -7.21
N GLY A 24 -17.18 11.97 -7.49
CA GLY A 24 -17.91 12.90 -6.62
C GLY A 24 -17.10 13.46 -5.44
N GLY A 25 -15.82 13.11 -5.31
CA GLY A 25 -14.89 13.69 -4.33
C GLY A 25 -15.20 13.33 -2.88
N ASP A 26 -14.68 14.12 -1.93
CA ASP A 26 -14.73 13.80 -0.50
C ASP A 26 -16.14 13.62 0.07
N ILE A 27 -17.15 14.29 -0.51
CA ILE A 27 -18.55 14.13 -0.09
C ILE A 27 -19.01 12.67 -0.29
N ALA A 28 -18.56 12.03 -1.38
CA ALA A 28 -18.86 10.64 -1.74
C ALA A 28 -18.35 9.62 -0.70
N LEU A 29 -17.44 10.00 0.20
CA LEU A 29 -16.98 9.13 1.28
C LEU A 29 -18.07 8.80 2.30
N ARG A 30 -19.05 9.69 2.47
CA ARG A 30 -20.10 9.54 3.49
C ARG A 30 -21.51 9.56 2.92
N MET A 31 -21.70 10.19 1.78
CA MET A 31 -23.01 10.32 1.14
C MET A 31 -22.87 10.02 -0.35
N ALA A 32 -23.70 9.12 -0.87
CA ALA A 32 -23.71 8.84 -2.30
C ALA A 32 -24.01 10.13 -3.09
N VAL A 33 -23.24 10.37 -4.15
CA VAL A 33 -23.47 11.48 -5.08
C VAL A 33 -23.90 10.85 -6.41
N GLU A 34 -25.16 11.04 -6.78
CA GLU A 34 -25.73 10.45 -7.98
C GLU A 34 -25.09 11.01 -9.25
N GLY A 35 -24.92 10.17 -10.27
CA GLY A 35 -24.42 10.54 -11.60
C GLY A 35 -22.91 10.71 -11.72
N CYS A 36 -22.15 10.79 -10.62
CA CYS A 36 -20.69 10.96 -10.70
C CYS A 36 -19.97 9.76 -11.32
N GLU A 37 -20.52 8.55 -11.24
CA GLU A 37 -19.92 7.36 -11.86
C GLU A 37 -20.03 7.34 -13.40
N ASP A 38 -20.98 8.10 -13.93
CA ASP A 38 -21.23 8.25 -15.37
C ASP A 38 -20.43 9.41 -16.00
N ASP A 39 -19.75 10.22 -15.18
CA ASP A 39 -18.94 11.35 -15.64
C ASP A 39 -17.52 10.90 -16.02
N GLY A 40 -17.35 10.53 -17.29
CA GLY A 40 -16.05 10.15 -17.85
C GLY A 40 -15.05 11.31 -17.93
N GLU A 41 -15.51 12.54 -18.17
CA GLU A 41 -14.64 13.72 -18.29
C GLU A 41 -14.00 14.05 -16.94
N ALA A 42 -14.77 13.97 -15.85
CA ALA A 42 -14.24 14.09 -14.49
C ALA A 42 -13.17 13.04 -14.18
N GLY A 43 -13.32 11.82 -14.71
CA GLY A 43 -12.30 10.77 -14.59
C GLY A 43 -10.97 11.14 -15.25
N ARG A 44 -11.01 11.68 -16.49
CA ARG A 44 -9.81 12.17 -17.19
C ARG A 44 -9.18 13.35 -16.47
N ALA A 45 -10.02 14.33 -16.09
CA ALA A 45 -9.57 15.54 -15.42
C ALA A 45 -8.86 15.24 -14.09
N LEU A 46 -9.34 14.25 -13.32
CA LEU A 46 -8.68 13.81 -12.10
C LEU A 46 -7.26 13.29 -12.38
N VAL A 47 -7.09 12.46 -13.41
CA VAL A 47 -5.78 11.91 -13.79
C VAL A 47 -4.80 13.02 -14.17
N ASP A 48 -5.26 14.00 -14.94
CA ASP A 48 -4.46 15.17 -15.31
C ASP A 48 -4.12 16.03 -14.09
N GLN A 49 -5.08 16.26 -13.19
CA GLN A 49 -4.88 17.05 -11.96
C GLN A 49 -3.85 16.41 -11.02
N LEU A 50 -3.84 15.09 -10.92
CA LEU A 50 -2.88 14.35 -10.10
C LEU A 50 -1.47 14.33 -10.70
N GLY A 51 -1.32 14.78 -11.95
CA GLY A 51 -0.03 14.80 -12.64
C GLY A 51 0.52 13.39 -12.87
N ILE A 52 -0.36 12.41 -13.15
CA ILE A 52 0.03 11.02 -13.40
C ILE A 52 1.03 10.93 -14.55
N THR A 53 2.06 10.09 -14.37
CA THR A 53 3.15 9.88 -15.31
C THR A 53 3.35 8.39 -15.60
N SER A 54 4.30 8.07 -16.48
CA SER A 54 4.72 6.69 -16.75
C SER A 54 5.40 5.99 -15.57
N ASN A 55 5.70 6.71 -14.49
CA ASN A 55 6.27 6.12 -13.27
C ASN A 55 5.19 5.66 -12.28
N ASP A 56 3.92 5.94 -12.57
CA ASP A 56 2.79 5.63 -11.71
C ASP A 56 2.06 4.36 -12.15
N ALA A 57 1.29 3.81 -11.22
CA ALA A 57 0.33 2.74 -11.49
C ALA A 57 -1.06 3.20 -11.06
N VAL A 58 -2.05 3.07 -11.95
CA VAL A 58 -3.44 3.47 -11.69
C VAL A 58 -4.33 2.24 -11.64
N VAL A 59 -5.05 2.07 -10.52
CA VAL A 59 -5.96 0.95 -10.29
C VAL A 59 -7.41 1.43 -10.39
N GLY A 60 -8.10 1.06 -11.47
CA GLY A 60 -9.52 1.33 -11.68
C GLY A 60 -10.39 0.26 -11.05
N ILE A 61 -11.31 0.63 -10.16
CA ILE A 61 -12.14 -0.31 -9.40
C ILE A 61 -13.61 -0.09 -9.78
N SER A 62 -14.26 -1.12 -10.32
CA SER A 62 -15.70 -1.10 -10.60
C SER A 62 -16.25 -2.52 -10.62
N ALA A 63 -17.23 -2.81 -9.77
CA ALA A 63 -17.81 -4.16 -9.71
C ALA A 63 -18.42 -4.57 -11.07
N SER A 64 -19.15 -3.66 -11.71
CA SER A 64 -19.78 -3.90 -13.02
C SER A 64 -18.75 -3.91 -14.15
N GLY A 65 -17.70 -3.09 -14.03
CA GLY A 65 -16.74 -2.84 -15.10
C GLY A 65 -17.23 -1.87 -16.17
N THR A 66 -18.28 -1.07 -15.87
CA THR A 66 -18.96 -0.19 -16.83
C THR A 66 -18.93 1.29 -16.46
N ALA A 67 -18.50 1.65 -15.25
CA ALA A 67 -18.50 3.05 -14.78
C ALA A 67 -17.60 3.93 -15.67
N ALA A 68 -18.18 4.93 -16.31
CA ALA A 68 -17.49 5.79 -17.28
C ALA A 68 -16.34 6.57 -16.63
N PHE A 69 -16.54 7.08 -15.41
CA PHE A 69 -15.50 7.75 -14.64
C PHE A 69 -14.22 6.91 -14.52
N VAL A 70 -14.36 5.61 -14.23
CA VAL A 70 -13.22 4.70 -14.03
C VAL A 70 -12.59 4.31 -15.36
N ILE A 71 -13.42 4.06 -16.39
CA ILE A 71 -12.95 3.69 -17.73
C ILE A 71 -12.09 4.81 -18.31
N GLU A 72 -12.60 6.04 -18.29
CA GLU A 72 -11.91 7.18 -18.88
C GLU A 72 -10.68 7.60 -18.06
N ALA A 73 -10.70 7.44 -16.73
CA ALA A 73 -9.51 7.60 -15.91
C ALA A 73 -8.39 6.60 -16.28
N LEU A 74 -8.70 5.31 -16.42
CA LEU A 74 -7.70 4.32 -16.85
C LEU A 74 -7.21 4.59 -18.27
N GLN A 75 -8.12 4.91 -19.20
CA GLN A 75 -7.74 5.23 -20.57
C GLN A 75 -6.78 6.43 -20.60
N ARG A 76 -7.04 7.47 -19.82
CA ARG A 76 -6.15 8.63 -19.70
C ARG A 76 -4.79 8.28 -19.09
N ALA A 77 -4.79 7.49 -18.02
CA ALA A 77 -3.54 7.04 -17.38
C ALA A 77 -2.66 6.23 -18.36
N ARG A 78 -3.30 5.38 -19.18
CA ARG A 78 -2.62 4.62 -20.23
C ARG A 78 -2.03 5.50 -21.33
N GLU A 79 -2.77 6.52 -21.78
CA GLU A 79 -2.26 7.51 -22.75
C GLU A 79 -0.99 8.21 -22.25
N LEU A 80 -0.87 8.41 -20.93
CA LEU A 80 0.29 9.00 -20.25
C LEU A 80 1.41 7.98 -19.96
N GLY A 81 1.21 6.72 -20.34
CA GLY A 81 2.19 5.64 -20.19
C GLY A 81 2.25 5.01 -18.79
N ALA A 82 1.29 5.31 -17.91
CA ALA A 82 1.20 4.68 -16.59
C ALA A 82 0.76 3.23 -16.71
N VAL A 83 1.16 2.38 -15.75
CA VAL A 83 0.66 1.00 -15.68
C VAL A 83 -0.80 1.03 -15.25
N THR A 84 -1.68 0.38 -16.01
CA THR A 84 -3.12 0.38 -15.74
C THR A 84 -3.61 -0.98 -15.29
N ILE A 85 -4.32 -1.00 -14.15
CA ILE A 85 -4.86 -2.21 -13.53
C ILE A 85 -6.35 -2.02 -13.34
N SER A 86 -7.17 -2.99 -13.75
CA SER A 86 -8.59 -3.02 -13.40
C SER A 86 -8.90 -4.07 -12.35
N VAL A 87 -9.80 -3.73 -11.42
CA VAL A 87 -10.41 -4.67 -10.47
C VAL A 87 -11.91 -4.67 -10.69
N VAL A 88 -12.40 -5.80 -11.22
CA VAL A 88 -13.81 -5.99 -11.60
C VAL A 88 -14.35 -7.30 -11.04
N ASN A 89 -15.68 -7.49 -11.07
CA ASN A 89 -16.31 -8.73 -10.60
C ASN A 89 -17.07 -9.48 -11.72
N ASN A 90 -16.93 -9.00 -12.96
CA ASN A 90 -17.44 -9.61 -14.18
C ASN A 90 -16.28 -9.89 -15.16
N ARG A 91 -16.51 -10.80 -16.11
CA ARG A 91 -15.58 -11.07 -17.21
C ARG A 91 -15.91 -10.20 -18.43
N HIS A 92 -14.94 -9.97 -19.31
CA HIS A 92 -15.13 -9.33 -20.62
C HIS A 92 -15.74 -7.93 -20.48
N THR A 93 -15.24 -7.17 -19.52
CA THR A 93 -15.75 -5.83 -19.22
C THR A 93 -15.08 -4.77 -20.08
N ARG A 94 -15.67 -3.57 -20.15
CA ARG A 94 -15.02 -2.44 -20.82
C ARG A 94 -13.70 -2.05 -20.16
N LEU A 95 -13.61 -2.17 -18.82
CA LEU A 95 -12.36 -1.92 -18.09
C LEU A 95 -11.24 -2.88 -18.47
N GLU A 96 -11.54 -4.13 -18.80
CA GLU A 96 -10.54 -5.11 -19.26
C GLU A 96 -9.86 -4.64 -20.55
N GLN A 97 -10.58 -3.97 -21.46
CA GLN A 97 -10.05 -3.51 -22.74
C GLN A 97 -9.09 -2.32 -22.59
N VAL A 98 -9.26 -1.52 -21.54
CA VAL A 98 -8.47 -0.30 -21.30
C VAL A 98 -7.41 -0.47 -20.21
N SER A 99 -7.20 -1.69 -19.70
CA SER A 99 -6.18 -2.00 -18.68
C SER A 99 -5.10 -2.95 -19.19
N ASP A 100 -3.88 -2.79 -18.71
CA ASP A 100 -2.77 -3.72 -18.97
C ASP A 100 -2.94 -5.03 -18.19
N ILE A 101 -3.51 -4.94 -16.98
CA ILE A 101 -3.78 -6.08 -16.10
C ILE A 101 -5.23 -6.02 -15.61
N CYS A 102 -6.00 -7.08 -15.87
CA CYS A 102 -7.36 -7.22 -15.37
C CYS A 102 -7.42 -8.28 -14.24
N ILE A 103 -7.82 -7.85 -13.04
CA ILE A 103 -8.06 -8.71 -11.88
C ILE A 103 -9.58 -8.88 -11.73
N ALA A 104 -10.09 -10.04 -12.15
CA ALA A 104 -11.54 -10.31 -12.23
C ALA A 104 -12.00 -11.46 -11.30
N PRO A 105 -12.02 -11.29 -9.96
CA PRO A 105 -12.60 -12.27 -9.04
C PRO A 105 -14.12 -12.34 -9.23
N VAL A 106 -14.58 -13.33 -9.99
CA VAL A 106 -16.00 -13.59 -10.25
C VAL A 106 -16.63 -14.22 -9.01
N VAL A 107 -17.45 -13.44 -8.30
CA VAL A 107 -18.09 -13.84 -7.03
C VAL A 107 -19.51 -14.40 -7.20
N GLY A 108 -20.04 -14.40 -8.42
CA GLY A 108 -21.42 -14.81 -8.75
C GLY A 108 -22.49 -13.85 -8.24
N PRO A 109 -23.79 -14.16 -8.45
CA PRO A 109 -24.91 -13.28 -8.09
C PRO A 109 -24.94 -12.92 -6.60
N GLU A 110 -25.23 -11.67 -6.29
CA GLU A 110 -25.30 -11.18 -4.91
C GLU A 110 -26.55 -11.71 -4.18
N ALA A 111 -26.48 -11.78 -2.85
CA ALA A 111 -27.62 -12.21 -2.02
C ALA A 111 -28.83 -11.28 -2.16
N ILE A 112 -28.56 -9.98 -2.36
CA ILE A 112 -29.53 -8.99 -2.81
C ILE A 112 -29.14 -8.62 -4.24
N ALA A 113 -30.01 -8.88 -5.21
CA ALA A 113 -29.73 -8.65 -6.62
C ALA A 113 -29.21 -7.21 -6.85
N GLY A 114 -28.04 -7.09 -7.47
CA GLY A 114 -27.39 -5.80 -7.74
C GLY A 114 -26.63 -5.17 -6.57
N SER A 115 -26.72 -5.68 -5.34
CA SER A 115 -26.03 -5.09 -4.18
C SER A 115 -24.55 -5.49 -4.11
N THR A 116 -23.75 -4.97 -5.03
CA THR A 116 -22.31 -5.27 -5.20
C THR A 116 -21.43 -4.83 -4.03
N ARG A 117 -21.95 -4.02 -3.09
CA ARG A 117 -21.26 -3.71 -1.83
C ARG A 117 -20.98 -4.94 -0.95
N LEU A 118 -21.60 -6.08 -1.25
CA LEU A 118 -21.49 -7.34 -0.52
C LEU A 118 -20.27 -8.15 -0.98
N LYS A 119 -20.45 -9.20 -1.80
CA LYS A 119 -19.34 -10.10 -2.16
C LYS A 119 -18.33 -9.40 -3.06
N ALA A 120 -18.80 -8.63 -4.04
CA ALA A 120 -17.92 -7.90 -4.95
C ALA A 120 -17.04 -6.89 -4.19
N GLY A 121 -17.63 -6.06 -3.32
CA GLY A 121 -16.90 -5.14 -2.44
C GLY A 121 -15.92 -5.85 -1.50
N THR A 122 -16.31 -7.01 -0.96
CA THR A 122 -15.40 -7.84 -0.13
C THR A 122 -14.21 -8.34 -0.94
N ALA A 123 -14.45 -8.87 -2.15
CA ALA A 123 -13.39 -9.33 -3.03
C ALA A 123 -12.43 -8.20 -3.43
N GLN A 124 -12.96 -7.01 -3.74
CA GLN A 124 -12.16 -5.82 -4.02
C GLN A 124 -11.26 -5.45 -2.83
N LYS A 125 -11.79 -5.45 -1.60
CA LYS A 125 -10.98 -5.19 -0.40
C LYS A 125 -9.80 -6.17 -0.29
N LEU A 126 -10.05 -7.47 -0.49
CA LEU A 126 -9.02 -8.49 -0.41
C LEU A 126 -7.95 -8.31 -1.50
N VAL A 127 -8.35 -8.00 -2.73
CA VAL A 127 -7.41 -7.70 -3.83
C VAL A 127 -6.55 -6.49 -3.51
N LEU A 128 -7.15 -5.38 -3.06
CA LEU A 128 -6.40 -4.16 -2.73
C LEU A 128 -5.42 -4.40 -1.59
N ASN A 129 -5.85 -5.06 -0.52
CA ASN A 129 -4.96 -5.44 0.59
C ASN A 129 -3.80 -6.33 0.11
N MET A 130 -4.03 -7.24 -0.85
CA MET A 130 -2.96 -8.05 -1.43
C MET A 130 -1.99 -7.19 -2.25
N LEU A 131 -2.48 -6.27 -3.08
CA LEU A 131 -1.65 -5.39 -3.91
C LEU A 131 -0.72 -4.53 -3.04
N THR A 132 -1.27 -3.80 -2.07
CA THR A 132 -0.47 -2.92 -1.21
C THR A 132 0.44 -3.72 -0.28
N THR A 133 -0.07 -4.74 0.41
CA THR A 133 0.76 -5.55 1.32
C THR A 133 1.90 -6.25 0.60
N SER A 134 1.64 -6.87 -0.55
CA SER A 134 2.69 -7.57 -1.32
C SER A 134 3.73 -6.59 -1.86
N THR A 135 3.30 -5.41 -2.32
CA THR A 135 4.20 -4.36 -2.77
C THR A 135 5.10 -3.89 -1.63
N MET A 136 4.53 -3.60 -0.46
CA MET A 136 5.28 -3.12 0.69
C MET A 136 6.26 -4.18 1.25
N ILE A 137 5.89 -5.46 1.19
CA ILE A 137 6.82 -6.56 1.49
C ILE A 137 8.01 -6.54 0.51
N LYS A 138 7.76 -6.40 -0.80
CA LYS A 138 8.82 -6.33 -1.82
C LYS A 138 9.70 -5.09 -1.67
N LEU A 139 9.15 -3.98 -1.19
CA LEU A 139 9.87 -2.74 -0.87
C LEU A 139 10.59 -2.78 0.50
N GLY A 140 10.64 -3.94 1.16
CA GLY A 140 11.39 -4.08 2.42
C GLY A 140 10.74 -3.39 3.62
N LYS A 141 9.43 -3.09 3.58
CA LYS A 141 8.68 -2.49 4.70
C LYS A 141 8.41 -3.49 5.84
N THR A 142 8.67 -4.78 5.60
CA THR A 142 8.52 -5.85 6.59
C THR A 142 9.83 -6.61 6.79
N TYR A 143 9.92 -7.32 7.91
CA TYR A 143 10.98 -8.30 8.17
C TYR A 143 10.34 -9.60 8.64
N ASN A 144 10.47 -10.65 7.83
CA ASN A 144 9.63 -11.84 7.94
C ASN A 144 8.13 -11.44 7.92
N ASN A 145 7.39 -11.73 8.98
CA ASN A 145 5.99 -11.34 9.16
C ASN A 145 5.81 -10.13 10.09
N LEU A 146 6.90 -9.43 10.41
CA LEU A 146 6.89 -8.28 11.33
C LEU A 146 6.85 -6.96 10.56
N MET A 147 5.96 -6.08 11.01
CA MET A 147 5.83 -4.70 10.56
C MET A 147 6.95 -3.86 11.18
N VAL A 148 8.11 -3.77 10.53
CA VAL A 148 9.29 -3.13 11.14
C VAL A 148 9.43 -1.66 10.77
N ASP A 149 8.78 -1.21 9.70
CA ASP A 149 8.89 0.17 9.21
C ASP A 149 7.87 1.10 9.88
N LEU A 150 7.99 1.25 11.20
CA LEU A 150 7.22 2.19 12.01
C LEU A 150 8.13 3.07 12.87
N LYS A 151 7.73 4.33 13.04
CA LYS A 151 8.32 5.24 14.03
C LYS A 151 7.44 5.31 15.28
N ALA A 152 8.02 5.11 16.45
CA ALA A 152 7.29 5.12 17.71
C ALA A 152 6.87 6.54 18.14
N SER A 153 5.84 7.10 17.49
CA SER A 153 5.34 8.46 17.73
C SER A 153 4.32 8.58 18.88
N ASN A 154 3.85 7.46 19.42
CA ASN A 154 2.91 7.43 20.54
C ASN A 154 3.10 6.16 21.38
N LYS A 155 2.49 6.13 22.58
CA LYS A 155 2.63 5.01 23.54
C LYS A 155 2.27 3.65 22.95
N LYS A 156 1.25 3.57 22.08
CA LYS A 156 0.85 2.33 21.41
C LYS A 156 1.93 1.85 20.44
N LEU A 157 2.48 2.74 19.62
CA LEU A 157 3.53 2.43 18.66
C LEU A 157 4.87 2.13 19.35
N TYR A 158 5.17 2.79 20.48
CA TYR A 158 6.32 2.45 21.31
C TYR A 158 6.24 1.01 21.83
N ASN A 159 5.14 0.63 22.50
CA ASN A 159 4.95 -0.73 23.01
C ASN A 159 4.90 -1.78 21.89
N ARG A 160 4.42 -1.41 20.69
CA ARG A 160 4.49 -2.28 19.52
C ARG A 160 5.92 -2.46 19.04
N SER A 161 6.69 -1.37 18.93
CA SER A 161 8.08 -1.40 18.48
C SER A 161 8.94 -2.27 19.40
N LEU A 162 8.79 -2.15 20.72
CA LEU A 162 9.48 -3.02 21.68
C LEU A 162 9.20 -4.50 21.42
N ARG A 163 7.92 -4.90 21.30
CA ARG A 163 7.55 -6.29 21.02
C ARG A 163 8.12 -6.79 19.70
N ILE A 164 8.16 -5.94 18.68
CA ILE A 164 8.70 -6.29 17.36
C ILE A 164 10.22 -6.45 17.42
N ILE A 165 10.93 -5.55 18.09
CA ILE A 165 12.38 -5.66 18.29
C ILE A 165 12.72 -6.91 19.09
N MET A 166 12.03 -7.16 20.20
CA MET A 166 12.23 -8.37 21.02
C MET A 166 12.02 -9.64 20.20
N ALA A 167 10.96 -9.71 19.38
CA ALA A 167 10.68 -10.87 18.54
C ALA A 167 11.68 -11.03 17.37
N ALA A 168 12.08 -9.93 16.73
CA ALA A 168 12.99 -9.97 15.58
C ALA A 168 14.44 -10.24 16.01
N ALA A 169 14.85 -9.64 17.12
CA ALA A 169 16.22 -9.65 17.61
C ALA A 169 16.49 -10.71 18.68
N GLU A 170 15.45 -11.27 19.29
CA GLU A 170 15.53 -12.24 20.42
C GLU A 170 16.23 -11.63 21.64
N VAL A 171 15.79 -10.42 22.03
CA VAL A 171 16.36 -9.66 23.15
C VAL A 171 15.29 -9.30 24.18
N GLU A 172 15.74 -8.97 25.39
CA GLU A 172 14.85 -8.47 26.44
C GLU A 172 14.39 -7.03 26.20
N GLU A 173 13.29 -6.65 26.85
CA GLU A 173 12.67 -5.34 26.71
C GLU A 173 13.63 -4.17 26.99
N GLN A 174 14.52 -4.32 27.99
CA GLN A 174 15.51 -3.29 28.34
C GLN A 174 16.48 -3.01 27.19
N VAL A 175 16.93 -4.06 26.50
CA VAL A 175 17.82 -3.95 25.34
C VAL A 175 17.05 -3.33 24.17
N ALA A 176 15.83 -3.82 23.91
CA ALA A 176 14.96 -3.27 22.86
C ALA A 176 14.70 -1.77 23.06
N ALA A 177 14.38 -1.34 24.28
CA ALA A 177 14.11 0.06 24.62
C ALA A 177 15.35 0.95 24.45
N ARG A 178 16.53 0.46 24.83
CA ARG A 178 17.79 1.17 24.63
C ARG A 178 18.06 1.41 23.15
N TYR A 179 18.05 0.36 22.34
CA TYR A 179 18.32 0.46 20.89
C TYR A 179 17.24 1.24 20.15
N LEU A 180 15.97 1.12 20.54
CA LEU A 180 14.90 1.95 19.98
C LEU A 180 15.15 3.45 20.22
N LYS A 181 15.67 3.82 21.39
CA LYS A 181 16.04 5.21 21.69
C LYS A 181 17.27 5.66 20.91
N GLU A 182 18.29 4.82 20.80
CA GLU A 182 19.50 5.12 20.01
C GLU A 182 19.21 5.26 18.51
N ALA A 183 18.19 4.54 18.02
CA ALA A 183 17.71 4.59 16.64
C ALA A 183 16.68 5.73 16.38
N ASP A 184 16.59 6.75 17.24
CA ASP A 184 15.61 7.83 17.13
C ASP A 184 14.16 7.34 16.94
N MET A 185 13.77 6.34 17.73
CA MET A 185 12.44 5.73 17.70
C MET A 185 12.11 4.99 16.40
N ASP A 186 13.10 4.70 15.56
CA ASP A 186 12.97 3.86 14.36
C ASP A 186 13.12 2.38 14.72
N CYS A 187 12.04 1.61 14.52
CA CYS A 187 12.02 0.19 14.86
C CYS A 187 12.92 -0.65 13.95
N LYS A 188 13.02 -0.33 12.66
CA LYS A 188 13.79 -1.08 11.67
C LYS A 188 15.29 -0.88 11.91
N LEU A 189 15.71 0.36 12.13
CA LEU A 189 17.10 0.70 12.44
C LEU A 189 17.54 0.07 13.76
N ALA A 190 16.70 0.07 14.79
CA ALA A 190 17.00 -0.61 16.05
C ALA A 190 17.29 -2.11 15.86
N ILE A 191 16.48 -2.81 15.06
CA ILE A 191 16.72 -4.23 14.74
C ILE A 191 18.03 -4.40 13.96
N MET A 192 18.30 -3.51 12.99
CA MET A 192 19.54 -3.54 12.22
C MET A 192 20.76 -3.40 13.13
N MET A 193 20.77 -2.41 14.02
CA MET A 193 21.86 -2.18 14.97
C MET A 193 22.10 -3.41 15.85
N ILE A 194 21.03 -4.02 16.39
CA ILE A 194 21.17 -5.22 17.24
C ILE A 194 21.75 -6.40 16.45
N LYS A 195 21.21 -6.68 15.26
CA LYS A 195 21.59 -7.86 14.47
C LYS A 195 22.96 -7.73 13.79
N SER A 196 23.38 -6.52 13.45
CA SER A 196 24.68 -6.25 12.79
C SER A 196 25.79 -5.80 13.74
N LYS A 197 25.45 -5.41 14.97
CA LYS A 197 26.36 -4.79 15.96
C LYS A 197 26.99 -3.46 15.52
N LEU A 198 26.46 -2.84 14.47
CA LEU A 198 26.91 -1.54 13.97
C LEU A 198 26.33 -0.39 14.79
N GLY A 199 27.04 0.74 14.78
CA GLY A 199 26.51 2.00 15.31
C GLY A 199 25.36 2.55 14.46
N PRO A 200 24.60 3.55 14.95
CA PRO A 200 23.41 4.07 14.26
C PRO A 200 23.69 4.54 12.82
N ALA A 201 24.76 5.31 12.61
CA ALA A 201 25.09 5.86 11.30
C ALA A 201 25.50 4.78 10.28
N GLU A 202 26.30 3.81 10.72
CA GLU A 202 26.73 2.68 9.88
C GLU A 202 25.57 1.75 9.55
N ALA A 203 24.71 1.46 10.53
CA ALA A 203 23.51 0.65 10.34
C ALA A 203 22.52 1.32 9.37
N ALA A 204 22.34 2.63 9.48
CA ALA A 204 21.49 3.41 8.57
C ALA A 204 22.06 3.40 7.14
N ALA A 205 23.37 3.62 6.98
CA ALA A 205 24.03 3.56 5.68
C ALA A 205 23.91 2.16 5.02
N ALA A 206 24.08 1.09 5.81
CA ALA A 206 23.91 -0.28 5.33
C ALA A 206 22.47 -0.61 4.91
N LEU A 207 21.47 -0.08 5.64
CA LEU A 207 20.07 -0.19 5.24
C LEU A 207 19.79 0.54 3.94
N GLU A 208 20.28 1.76 3.80
CA GLU A 208 20.07 2.58 2.60
C GLU A 208 20.72 1.94 1.36
N ALA A 209 21.92 1.39 1.51
CA ALA A 209 22.59 0.63 0.44
C ALA A 209 21.79 -0.61 -0.02
N CYS A 210 20.84 -1.08 0.80
CA CYS A 210 19.93 -2.18 0.49
C CYS A 210 18.49 -1.70 0.21
N ASN A 211 18.27 -0.42 -0.11
CA ASN A 211 16.95 0.19 -0.30
C ASN A 211 15.98 -0.08 0.87
N GLY A 212 16.50 -0.05 2.10
CA GLY A 212 15.72 -0.30 3.31
C GLY A 212 15.32 -1.76 3.55
N ASN A 213 15.81 -2.72 2.75
CA ASN A 213 15.58 -4.15 2.95
C ASN A 213 16.42 -4.70 4.10
N LEU A 214 15.80 -4.79 5.28
CA LEU A 214 16.47 -5.22 6.52
C LEU A 214 17.09 -6.63 6.42
N LYS A 215 16.40 -7.58 5.77
CA LYS A 215 16.90 -8.96 5.64
C LYS A 215 18.16 -9.03 4.80
N GLN A 216 18.21 -8.26 3.71
CA GLN A 216 19.38 -8.17 2.85
C GLN A 216 20.54 -7.45 3.56
N ALA A 217 20.27 -6.33 4.22
CA ALA A 217 21.28 -5.55 4.94
C ALA A 217 21.97 -6.39 6.04
N ILE A 218 21.19 -7.09 6.88
CA ILE A 218 21.72 -7.98 7.92
C ILE A 218 22.60 -9.08 7.31
N ARG A 219 22.16 -9.69 6.19
CA ARG A 219 22.92 -10.75 5.53
C ARG A 219 24.27 -10.26 5.03
N ILE A 220 24.33 -9.07 4.42
CA ILE A 220 25.57 -8.50 3.89
C ILE A 220 26.53 -8.17 5.04
N CYS A 221 26.04 -7.52 6.10
CA CYS A 221 26.88 -7.18 7.25
C CYS A 221 27.44 -8.43 7.95
N ASN A 222 26.65 -9.49 8.10
CA ASN A 222 27.09 -10.72 8.75
C ASN A 222 28.02 -11.59 7.89
N GLN A 223 28.09 -11.35 6.58
CA GLN A 223 29.06 -12.00 5.69
C GLN A 223 30.40 -11.27 5.62
N ALA A 224 30.44 -10.01 6.07
CA ALA A 224 31.64 -9.17 6.10
C ALA A 224 32.46 -9.30 7.41
N ILE A 225 31.98 -10.10 8.36
CA ILE A 225 32.58 -10.40 9.68
C ILE A 225 33.00 -11.86 9.70
#